data_AF-A0A2A2K9V1-F1
#
_entry.id   AF-A0A2A2K9V1-F1
#
_cell.length_a   1.000
_cell.length_b   1.000
_cell.length_c   1.000
_cell.angle_alpha   90.00
_cell.angle_beta   90.00
_cell.angle_gamma   90.00
#
_symmetry.space_group_name_H-M   'P 1'
#
loop_
_entity.id
_entity.type
_entity.pdbx_description
1 polymer ?
#
loop_
_entity_poly.entity_id
_entity_poly.type
_entity_poly.pdbx_seq_one_letter_code
_entity_poly.pdbx_strand_id
1 'polypeptide(L)'
;MDSNILIQLLELNDIEFYLYWDDEEKLLGLTDGSTASYTRLCTLDDRSKLLNCASSIVESKWRDSFTHLRAASANDNEAVIKYGTKNSLILKRSELKDSIPLLLSALYNENKRLKSAEEAKKKKREAVTTMKPIRSSAPKRQKRAVVEFEDD
;
A
#
# COMPACT_ATOMS: atom_id res chain seq x y z
N MET A 1 19.08 12.14 3.82
CA MET A 1 18.56 12.73 2.58
C MET A 1 17.07 12.56 2.65
N ASP A 2 16.34 13.64 2.95
CA ASP A 2 14.90 13.61 2.88
C ASP A 2 14.54 13.47 1.40
N SER A 3 14.08 12.30 0.98
CA SER A 3 13.72 12.07 -0.40
C SER A 3 12.53 12.98 -0.75
N ASN A 4 12.75 13.93 -1.66
CA ASN A 4 11.72 14.80 -2.25
C ASN A 4 10.77 14.06 -3.21
N ILE A 5 10.91 12.73 -3.28
CA ILE A 5 10.14 11.86 -4.15
C ILE A 5 9.13 11.06 -3.32
N LEU A 6 7.85 11.17 -3.65
CA LEU A 6 6.80 10.30 -3.12
C LEU A 6 6.62 9.11 -4.05
N ILE A 7 6.49 7.90 -3.51
CA ILE A 7 6.28 6.68 -4.29
C ILE A 7 5.16 5.84 -3.69
N GLN A 8 4.31 5.29 -4.55
CA GLN A 8 3.26 4.35 -4.21
C GLN A 8 3.22 3.21 -5.24
N LEU A 9 3.08 1.98 -4.75
CA LEU A 9 2.78 0.83 -5.59
C LEU A 9 1.27 0.78 -5.88
N LEU A 10 0.93 0.66 -7.14
CA LEU A 10 -0.42 0.50 -7.67
C LEU A 10 -0.49 -0.80 -8.48
N GLU A 11 -1.67 -1.38 -8.55
CA GLU A 11 -1.93 -2.56 -9.37
C GLU A 11 -3.00 -2.22 -10.40
N LEU A 12 -2.75 -2.56 -11.66
CA LEU A 12 -3.66 -2.34 -12.77
C LEU A 12 -3.57 -3.54 -13.72
N ASN A 13 -4.68 -4.26 -13.90
CA ASN A 13 -4.76 -5.46 -14.74
C ASN A 13 -3.67 -6.50 -14.41
N ASP A 14 -3.49 -6.82 -13.12
CA ASP A 14 -2.48 -7.74 -12.59
C ASP A 14 -1.01 -7.31 -12.85
N ILE A 15 -0.78 -6.07 -13.27
CA ILE A 15 0.54 -5.48 -13.46
C ILE A 15 0.80 -4.46 -12.34
N GLU A 16 1.95 -4.58 -11.69
CA GLU A 16 2.42 -3.64 -10.69
C GLU A 16 3.02 -2.39 -11.36
N PHE A 17 2.52 -1.22 -10.99
CA PHE A 17 3.04 0.08 -11.40
C PHE A 17 3.47 0.90 -10.18
N TYR A 18 4.56 1.64 -10.32
CA TYR A 18 4.98 2.67 -9.38
C TYR A 18 4.44 4.02 -9.83
N LEU A 19 3.55 4.59 -9.03
CA LEU A 19 3.22 5.99 -9.08
C LEU A 19 4.28 6.76 -8.30
N TYR A 20 4.83 7.82 -8.88
CA TYR A 20 5.79 8.69 -8.20
C TYR A 20 5.49 10.17 -8.43
N TRP A 21 5.87 10.99 -7.45
CA TRP A 21 5.88 12.45 -7.53
C TRP A 21 7.28 12.96 -7.24
N ASP A 22 7.86 13.70 -8.16
CA ASP A 22 9.09 14.45 -7.97
C ASP A 22 8.73 15.91 -7.63
N ASP A 23 9.02 16.35 -6.41
CA ASP A 23 8.69 17.70 -5.97
C ASP A 23 9.59 18.79 -6.58
N GLU A 24 10.82 18.46 -6.94
CA GLU A 24 11.76 19.42 -7.54
C GLU A 24 11.37 19.70 -8.98
N GLU A 25 11.08 18.65 -9.74
CA GLU A 25 10.68 18.78 -11.15
C GLU A 25 9.17 19.03 -11.33
N LYS A 26 8.39 18.95 -10.25
CA LYS A 26 6.92 18.98 -10.27
C LYS A 26 6.36 17.95 -11.27
N LEU A 27 6.93 16.75 -11.24
CA LEU A 27 6.66 15.69 -12.20
C LEU A 27 5.85 14.56 -11.55
N LEU A 28 4.68 14.28 -12.09
CA LEU A 28 3.93 13.07 -11.76
C LEU A 28 4.29 12.00 -12.79
N GLY A 29 4.57 10.79 -12.34
CA GLY A 29 4.82 9.68 -13.24
C GLY A 29 4.30 8.35 -12.77
N LEU A 30 4.10 7.46 -13.72
CA LEU A 30 3.65 6.08 -13.54
C LEU A 30 4.56 5.18 -14.37
N THR A 31 5.16 4.17 -13.77
CA THR A 31 6.02 3.23 -14.50
C THR A 31 5.92 1.81 -13.97
N ASP A 32 6.06 0.82 -14.84
CA ASP A 32 6.21 -0.59 -14.46
C ASP A 32 7.64 -0.92 -13.98
N GLY A 33 8.56 0.05 -14.02
CA GLY A 33 9.98 -0.15 -13.71
C GLY A 33 10.77 -0.89 -14.81
N SER A 34 10.15 -1.09 -15.98
CA SER A 34 10.73 -1.81 -17.11
C SER A 34 10.59 -1.00 -18.40
N THR A 35 9.42 -1.07 -19.06
CA THR A 35 9.23 -0.57 -20.43
C THR A 35 8.16 0.52 -20.55
N ALA A 36 7.23 0.55 -19.61
CA ALA A 36 6.15 1.51 -19.59
C ALA A 36 6.51 2.64 -18.62
N SER A 37 6.59 3.86 -19.14
CA SER A 37 6.82 5.06 -18.36
C SER A 37 5.90 6.16 -18.91
N TYR A 38 5.10 6.74 -18.02
CA TYR A 38 4.18 7.82 -18.35
C TYR A 38 4.46 8.97 -17.40
N THR A 39 4.62 10.17 -17.94
CA THR A 39 4.92 11.35 -17.12
C THR A 39 4.10 12.56 -17.54
N ARG A 40 3.97 13.49 -16.61
CA ARG A 40 3.42 14.81 -16.85
C ARG A 40 4.01 15.80 -15.85
N LEU A 41 4.45 16.94 -16.35
CA LEU A 41 4.68 18.11 -15.52
C LEU A 41 3.32 18.60 -15.00
N CYS A 42 3.14 18.55 -13.68
CA CYS A 42 1.89 18.97 -13.05
C CYS A 42 2.08 20.32 -12.38
N THR A 43 1.34 21.29 -12.88
CA THR A 43 1.24 22.61 -12.25
C THR A 43 0.48 22.53 -10.92
N LEU A 44 0.53 23.61 -10.14
CA LEU A 44 -0.32 23.75 -8.95
C LEU A 44 -1.81 23.65 -9.30
N ASP A 45 -2.21 24.15 -10.47
CA ASP A 45 -3.58 24.09 -10.98
C ASP A 45 -4.00 22.67 -11.39
N ASP A 46 -3.11 21.89 -12.01
CA ASP A 46 -3.38 20.48 -12.30
C ASP A 46 -3.66 19.69 -11.01
N ARG A 47 -2.83 19.93 -9.98
CA ARG A 47 -2.97 19.26 -8.67
C ARG A 47 -4.21 19.72 -7.91
N SER A 48 -4.54 21.01 -7.95
CA SER A 48 -5.75 21.56 -7.31
C SER A 48 -7.02 20.98 -7.94
N LYS A 49 -7.06 20.86 -9.27
CA LYS A 49 -8.15 20.22 -10.02
C LYS A 49 -8.24 18.73 -9.74
N LEU A 50 -7.11 18.03 -9.69
CA LEU A 50 -7.08 16.61 -9.36
C LEU A 50 -7.65 16.35 -7.96
N LEU A 51 -7.17 17.10 -6.96
CA LEU A 51 -7.63 16.94 -5.56
C LEU A 51 -8.98 17.61 -5.30
N ASN A 52 -9.49 18.41 -6.23
CA ASN A 52 -10.67 19.28 -6.07
C ASN A 52 -10.60 20.11 -4.78
N CYS A 53 -9.51 20.87 -4.64
CA CYS A 53 -9.29 21.75 -3.51
C CYS A 53 -8.68 23.08 -3.95
N ALA A 54 -8.70 24.09 -3.07
CA ALA A 54 -8.10 25.39 -3.38
C ALA A 54 -6.56 25.29 -3.48
N SER A 55 -5.97 26.02 -4.44
CA SER A 55 -4.51 26.01 -4.68
C SER A 55 -3.67 26.34 -3.43
N SER A 56 -4.20 27.16 -2.52
CA SER A 56 -3.55 27.54 -1.26
C SER A 56 -3.34 26.39 -0.26
N ILE A 57 -4.04 25.27 -0.42
CA ILE A 57 -3.97 24.10 0.48
C ILE A 57 -3.49 22.83 -0.23
N VAL A 58 -3.11 22.90 -1.50
CA VAL A 58 -2.66 21.72 -2.26
C VAL A 58 -1.40 21.14 -1.65
N GLU A 59 -0.38 21.97 -1.39
CA GLU A 59 0.92 21.49 -0.90
C GLU A 59 0.80 20.80 0.47
N SER A 60 -0.05 21.32 1.36
CA SER A 60 -0.27 20.71 2.68
C SER A 60 -1.03 19.40 2.64
N LYS A 61 -1.82 19.15 1.59
CA LYS A 61 -2.60 17.92 1.41
C LYS A 61 -2.00 16.93 0.42
N TRP A 62 -1.04 17.35 -0.39
CA TRP A 62 -0.55 16.58 -1.53
C TRP A 62 0.03 15.24 -1.08
N ARG A 63 0.90 15.24 -0.06
CA ARG A 63 1.55 14.03 0.46
C ARG A 63 0.53 12.99 0.95
N ASP A 64 -0.47 13.41 1.72
CA ASP A 64 -1.51 12.51 2.24
C ASP A 64 -2.40 12.00 1.10
N SER A 65 -2.83 12.92 0.22
CA SER A 65 -3.71 12.62 -0.91
C SER A 65 -3.06 11.73 -1.96
N PHE A 66 -1.73 11.80 -2.09
CA PHE A 66 -0.94 11.01 -3.04
C PHE A 66 -1.18 9.52 -2.85
N THR A 67 -1.27 9.05 -1.60
CA THR A 67 -1.52 7.63 -1.26
C THR A 67 -2.90 7.11 -1.69
N HIS A 68 -3.81 8.01 -2.04
CA HIS A 68 -5.15 7.71 -2.50
C HIS A 68 -5.32 7.81 -4.02
N LEU A 69 -4.26 8.17 -4.75
CA LEU A 69 -4.27 8.16 -6.21
C LEU A 69 -4.30 6.73 -6.75
N ARG A 70 -4.98 6.53 -7.87
CA ARG A 70 -5.14 5.22 -8.52
C ARG A 70 -4.92 5.34 -10.02
N ALA A 71 -4.31 4.32 -10.62
CA ALA A 71 -4.27 4.18 -12.07
C ALA A 71 -5.61 3.61 -12.52
N ALA A 72 -6.30 4.31 -13.42
CA ALA A 72 -7.58 3.87 -13.97
C ALA A 72 -7.41 3.10 -15.28
N SER A 73 -6.40 3.46 -16.07
CA SER A 73 -6.04 2.80 -17.33
C SER A 73 -4.61 3.16 -17.72
N ALA A 74 -3.96 2.28 -18.46
CA ALA A 74 -2.69 2.52 -19.13
C ALA A 74 -2.73 1.81 -20.48
N ASN A 75 -2.35 2.52 -21.54
CA ASN A 75 -2.25 2.00 -22.91
C ASN A 75 -0.90 2.40 -23.52
N ASP A 76 -0.69 2.12 -24.80
CA ASP A 76 0.61 2.38 -25.42
C ASP A 76 1.03 3.85 -25.50
N ASN A 77 0.10 4.79 -25.33
CA ASN A 77 0.34 6.23 -25.49
C ASN A 77 0.17 7.03 -24.20
N GLU A 78 -0.73 6.61 -23.33
CA GLU A 78 -1.11 7.38 -22.13
C GLU A 78 -1.59 6.50 -20.99
N ALA A 79 -1.49 7.06 -19.79
CA ALA A 79 -2.06 6.50 -18.57
C ALA A 79 -2.95 7.54 -17.88
N VAL A 80 -4.01 7.07 -17.24
CA VAL A 80 -4.98 7.92 -16.54
C VAL A 80 -4.86 7.68 -15.05
N ILE A 81 -4.49 8.72 -14.30
CA ILE A 81 -4.48 8.71 -12.84
C ILE A 81 -5.75 9.37 -12.33
N LYS A 82 -6.38 8.79 -11.31
CA LYS A 82 -7.59 9.31 -10.66
C LYS A 82 -7.36 9.61 -9.20
N TYR A 83 -8.06 10.63 -8.72
CA TYR A 83 -8.30 10.89 -7.32
C TYR A 83 -9.81 10.84 -7.06
N GLY A 84 -10.27 9.86 -6.28
CA GLY A 84 -11.69 9.57 -6.13
C GLY A 84 -12.34 9.15 -7.45
N THR A 85 -13.62 9.52 -7.65
CA THR A 85 -14.42 9.04 -8.79
C THR A 85 -14.48 9.99 -9.97
N LYS A 86 -14.24 11.29 -9.76
CA LYS A 86 -14.54 12.34 -10.75
C LYS A 86 -13.31 12.99 -11.39
N ASN A 87 -12.18 13.04 -10.67
CA ASN A 87 -11.04 13.82 -11.11
C ASN A 87 -9.94 12.92 -11.63
N SER A 88 -9.39 13.29 -12.78
CA SER A 88 -8.32 12.54 -13.42
C SER A 88 -7.28 13.43 -14.06
N LEU A 89 -6.07 12.90 -14.14
CA LEU A 89 -5.00 13.44 -14.95
C LEU A 89 -4.52 12.40 -15.95
N ILE A 90 -4.23 12.86 -17.16
CA ILE A 90 -3.65 12.05 -18.22
C ILE A 90 -2.13 12.28 -18.19
N LEU A 91 -1.38 11.19 -18.08
CA LEU A 91 0.06 11.10 -18.24
C LEU A 91 0.36 10.62 -19.66
N LYS A 92 1.35 11.21 -20.33
CA LYS A 92 1.76 10.76 -21.67
C LYS A 92 2.95 9.82 -21.56
N ARG A 93 3.03 8.85 -22.46
CA ARG A 93 4.20 7.98 -22.54
C ARG A 93 5.45 8.82 -22.79
N SER A 94 6.49 8.53 -22.03
CA SER A 94 7.78 9.20 -22.12
C SER A 94 8.90 8.20 -21.95
N GLU A 95 10.12 8.62 -22.25
CA GLU A 95 11.29 7.88 -21.84
C GLU A 95 11.36 7.80 -20.31
N LEU A 96 11.88 6.69 -19.82
CA LEU A 96 12.10 6.46 -18.41
C LEU A 96 13.41 7.17 -18.02
N LYS A 97 13.36 8.12 -17.09
CA LYS A 97 14.56 8.81 -16.63
C LYS A 97 15.45 7.83 -15.87
N ASP A 98 16.75 7.75 -16.20
CA ASP A 98 17.69 6.79 -15.60
C ASP A 98 17.76 6.83 -14.06
N SER A 99 17.49 7.98 -13.45
CA SER A 99 17.48 8.16 -11.98
C SER A 99 16.30 7.47 -11.30
N ILE A 100 15.19 7.27 -12.00
CA ILE A 100 13.93 6.82 -11.44
C ILE A 100 13.92 5.29 -11.24
N PRO A 101 14.32 4.44 -12.21
CA PRO A 101 14.39 2.99 -12.04
C PRO A 101 15.31 2.53 -10.90
N LEU A 102 16.44 3.23 -10.69
CA LEU A 102 17.37 2.90 -9.61
C LEU A 102 16.73 3.14 -8.23
N LEU A 103 16.06 4.28 -8.06
CA LEU A 103 15.34 4.60 -6.83
C LEU A 103 14.13 3.67 -6.61
N LEU A 104 13.38 3.37 -7.68
CA LEU A 104 12.22 2.48 -7.64
C LEU A 104 12.62 1.03 -7.31
N SER A 105 13.68 0.50 -7.92
CA SER A 105 14.14 -0.86 -7.66
C SER A 105 14.64 -1.05 -6.22
N ALA A 106 15.33 -0.05 -5.66
CA ALA A 106 15.73 -0.06 -4.26
C ALA A 106 14.51 -0.08 -3.31
N LEU A 107 13.53 0.80 -3.57
CA LEU A 107 12.29 0.88 -2.77
C LEU A 107 11.35 -0.31 -2.97
N TYR A 108 11.33 -0.92 -4.16
CA TYR A 108 10.60 -2.16 -4.43
C TYR A 108 11.19 -3.31 -3.62
N ASN A 109 12.50 -3.50 -3.67
CA ASN A 109 13.16 -4.57 -2.93
C ASN A 109 12.94 -4.41 -1.43
N GLU A 110 12.95 -3.17 -0.93
CA GLU A 110 12.64 -2.88 0.46
C GLU A 110 11.17 -3.16 0.81
N ASN A 111 10.20 -2.71 0.00
CA ASN A 111 8.78 -3.01 0.19
C ASN A 111 8.48 -4.50 0.13
N LYS A 112 9.07 -5.22 -0.84
CA LYS A 112 8.95 -6.67 -0.98
C LYS A 112 9.51 -7.39 0.24
N ARG A 113 10.65 -6.93 0.76
CA ARG A 113 11.25 -7.46 1.99
C ARG A 113 10.35 -7.21 3.21
N LEU A 114 9.75 -6.02 3.32
CA LEU A 114 8.83 -5.66 4.40
C LEU A 114 7.55 -6.51 4.36
N LYS A 115 6.91 -6.64 3.19
CA LYS A 115 5.75 -7.52 2.98
C LYS A 115 6.07 -8.97 3.34
N SER A 116 7.21 -9.49 2.89
CA SER A 116 7.67 -10.85 3.22
C SER A 116 7.91 -11.03 4.72
N ALA A 117 8.49 -10.02 5.40
CA ALA A 117 8.70 -10.05 6.84
C ALA A 117 7.38 -9.99 7.62
N GLU A 118 6.38 -9.28 7.10
CA GLU A 118 5.05 -9.17 7.71
C GLU A 118 4.24 -10.45 7.53
N GLU A 119 4.31 -11.09 6.36
CA GLU A 119 3.76 -12.43 6.12
C GLU A 119 4.43 -13.49 7.01
N ALA A 120 5.75 -13.42 7.19
CA ALA A 120 6.47 -14.30 8.10
C ALA A 120 6.02 -14.10 9.56
N LYS A 121 5.78 -12.85 9.98
CA LYS A 121 5.22 -12.54 11.31
C LYS A 121 3.78 -13.03 11.45
N LYS A 122 2.96 -12.91 10.41
CA LYS A 122 1.57 -13.41 10.38
C LYS A 122 1.52 -14.93 10.49
N LYS A 123 2.33 -15.65 9.71
CA LYS A 123 2.47 -17.12 9.79
C LYS A 123 2.94 -17.59 11.15
N LYS A 124 3.89 -16.87 11.80
CA LYS A 124 4.31 -17.16 13.17
C LYS A 124 3.18 -16.98 14.19
N ARG A 125 2.36 -15.93 14.04
CA ARG A 125 1.19 -15.71 14.91
C ARG A 125 0.10 -16.78 14.71
N GLU A 126 -0.16 -17.19 13.46
CA GLU A 126 -1.10 -18.27 13.14
C GLU A 126 -0.63 -19.64 13.66
N ALA A 127 0.68 -19.94 13.56
CA ALA A 127 1.27 -21.15 14.14
C ALA A 127 1.13 -21.19 15.67
N VAL A 128 1.29 -20.06 16.35
CA VAL A 128 1.10 -19.96 17.82
C VAL A 128 -0.37 -20.12 18.22
N THR A 129 -1.31 -19.64 17.40
CA THR A 129 -2.75 -19.73 17.69
C THR A 129 -3.33 -21.13 17.43
N THR A 130 -2.66 -21.94 16.58
CA THR A 130 -3.08 -23.32 16.26
C THR A 130 -2.60 -24.35 17.30
N MET A 131 -1.72 -23.96 18.23
CA MET A 131 -1.38 -24.78 19.39
C MET A 131 -2.51 -24.70 20.43
N LYS A 132 -3.55 -25.52 20.25
CA LYS A 132 -4.53 -25.82 21.30
C LYS A 132 -3.79 -26.19 22.59
N PRO A 133 -4.23 -25.72 23.77
CA PRO A 133 -3.65 -26.16 25.03
C PRO A 133 -3.87 -27.67 25.15
N ILE A 134 -2.78 -28.41 25.31
CA ILE A 134 -2.83 -29.80 25.76
C ILE A 134 -3.51 -29.74 27.14
N ARG A 135 -4.76 -30.22 27.23
CA ARG A 135 -5.46 -30.38 28.50
C ARG A 135 -4.57 -31.25 29.39
N SER A 136 -3.95 -30.65 30.39
CA SER A 136 -3.34 -31.40 31.47
C SER A 136 -4.45 -32.18 32.16
N SER A 137 -4.40 -33.50 32.07
CA SER A 137 -5.27 -34.39 32.81
C SER A 137 -4.95 -34.25 34.30
N ALA A 138 -5.71 -33.42 35.01
CA ALA A 138 -5.71 -33.44 36.48
C ALA A 138 -6.32 -34.77 36.97
N PRO A 139 -5.80 -35.38 38.06
CA PRO A 139 -6.30 -36.66 38.55
C PRO A 139 -7.73 -36.51 39.10
N LYS A 140 -8.59 -37.47 38.76
CA LYS A 140 -9.98 -37.54 39.26
C LYS A 140 -9.99 -37.67 40.78
N ARG A 141 -10.49 -36.65 41.46
CA ARG A 141 -10.82 -36.69 42.89
C ARG A 141 -12.08 -37.56 43.06
N GLN A 142 -11.93 -38.75 43.65
CA GLN A 142 -13.06 -39.63 43.95
C GLN A 142 -14.00 -38.95 44.95
N LYS A 143 -15.28 -38.82 44.58
CA LYS A 143 -16.36 -38.48 45.50
C LYS A 143 -16.77 -39.77 46.23
N ARG A 144 -16.76 -39.79 47.56
CA ARG A 144 -17.55 -40.74 48.36
C ARG A 144 -18.70 -39.98 49.01
N ALA A 145 -19.87 -40.60 48.92
CA ALA A 145 -21.18 -40.06 49.22
C ALA A 145 -21.36 -39.75 50.70
N VAL A 146 -22.05 -38.65 50.98
CA VAL A 146 -22.75 -38.39 52.24
C VAL A 146 -24.11 -39.07 52.09
N VAL A 147 -24.41 -40.02 52.96
CA VAL A 147 -25.75 -40.59 53.14
C VAL A 147 -26.40 -39.74 54.22
N GLU A 148 -27.47 -39.02 53.88
CA GLU A 148 -28.34 -38.37 54.87
C GLU A 148 -29.49 -39.30 55.27
N PHE A 149 -29.87 -39.12 56.52
CA PHE A 149 -30.69 -39.90 57.45
C PHE A 149 -32.17 -40.04 57.08
N GLU A 150 -32.83 -41.04 57.65
CA GLU A 150 -34.19 -40.90 58.19
C GLU A 150 -34.27 -41.55 59.58
N ASP A 151 -34.68 -40.74 60.55
CA ASP A 151 -35.23 -41.13 61.86
C ASP A 151 -36.72 -41.44 61.67
N ASP A 152 -37.17 -42.62 62.09
CA ASP A 152 -38.45 -42.88 62.81
C ASP A 152 -38.50 -44.36 63.28
#